data_AF-A0A0G2I5W2-F1
#
_entry.id   AF-A0A0G2I5W2-F1
#
_cell.length_a   1.000
_cell.length_b   1.000
_cell.length_c   1.000
_cell.angle_alpha   90.00
_cell.angle_beta   90.00
_cell.angle_gamma   90.00
#
_symmetry.space_group_name_H-M   'P 1'
#
loop_
_entity.id
_entity.type
_entity.pdbx_description
1 polymer ?
#
loop_
_entity_poly.entity_id
_entity_poly.type
_entity_poly.pdbx_seq_one_letter_code
_entity_poly.pdbx_strand_id
1 'polypeptide(L)'
;MSFMLLQTPDPRTLREALPDFTKTSHIFLPINDCRNVNEAEGGTHWSLLLVSVVDGIAFHYDSLPPGNGEEALQATLKLSSLLNKRLRFINLEDSPVQENSSDCGIFVCLHMRQLLLKRLLMANSSEKISMSLGGMKVNANSGRKEIVRIIERFRKKGERRRSYVPTFIFTPPVCVCSLLLLVTALALPVLPLFLFPNSDLSARARTRAWADGVLARLSSIVTVMSLPIDAHHQIKEFLLRFVGNINWQPNAS
;
A
#
# COMPACT_ATOMS: atom_id res chain seq x y z
N MET A 1 14.63 -4.04 13.73
CA MET A 1 15.43 -5.29 13.88
C MET A 1 16.53 -5.13 14.91
N SER A 2 17.46 -4.18 14.73
CA SER A 2 18.55 -3.89 15.68
C SER A 2 18.08 -3.66 17.12
N PHE A 3 17.07 -2.82 17.31
CA PHE A 3 16.49 -2.57 18.63
C PHE A 3 16.00 -3.87 19.30
N MET A 4 15.15 -4.66 18.62
CA MET A 4 14.68 -5.95 19.15
C MET A 4 15.85 -6.89 19.46
N LEU A 5 16.86 -6.94 18.58
CA LEU A 5 18.04 -7.77 18.76
C LEU A 5 18.84 -7.38 20.01
N LEU A 6 19.02 -6.08 20.25
CA LEU A 6 19.73 -5.55 21.41
C LEU A 6 18.97 -5.77 22.72
N GLN A 7 17.64 -5.60 22.69
CA GLN A 7 16.80 -5.68 23.88
C GLN A 7 16.42 -7.12 24.27
N THR A 8 16.57 -8.09 23.36
CA THR A 8 16.25 -9.48 23.65
C THR A 8 17.42 -10.18 24.36
N PRO A 9 17.22 -10.77 25.56
CA PRO A 9 18.28 -11.48 26.28
C PRO A 9 18.86 -12.64 25.47
N ASP A 10 18.01 -13.53 24.95
CA ASP A 10 18.40 -14.59 24.02
C ASP A 10 17.94 -14.25 22.59
N PRO A 11 18.85 -13.83 21.68
CA PRO A 11 18.46 -13.44 20.33
C PRO A 11 17.86 -14.60 19.52
N ARG A 12 18.09 -15.86 19.91
CA ARG A 12 17.58 -17.04 19.18
C ARG A 12 16.06 -17.15 19.24
N THR A 13 15.42 -16.55 20.25
CA THR A 13 13.96 -16.51 20.35
C THR A 13 13.33 -15.62 19.28
N LEU A 14 14.12 -14.75 18.62
CA LEU A 14 13.65 -13.88 17.54
C LEU A 14 13.57 -14.58 16.18
N ARG A 15 13.95 -15.86 16.05
CA ARG A 15 13.99 -16.56 14.74
C ARG A 15 12.65 -16.52 14.02
N GLU A 16 11.54 -16.63 14.74
CA GLU A 16 10.19 -16.62 14.16
C GLU A 16 9.74 -15.20 13.76
N ALA A 17 10.30 -14.16 14.39
CA ALA A 17 9.96 -12.77 14.15
C ALA A 17 10.88 -12.09 13.11
N LEU A 18 12.00 -12.73 12.75
CA LEU A 18 13.01 -12.20 11.84
C LEU A 18 13.00 -12.96 10.50
N PRO A 19 13.47 -12.33 9.42
CA PRO A 19 13.58 -13.01 8.14
C PRO A 19 14.55 -14.20 8.22
N ASP A 20 14.36 -15.17 7.34
CA ASP A 20 15.31 -16.26 7.15
C ASP A 20 16.63 -15.74 6.55
N PHE A 21 17.74 -15.98 7.25
CA PHE A 21 19.08 -15.55 6.84
C PHE A 21 19.86 -16.61 6.05
N THR A 22 19.29 -17.79 5.78
CA THR A 22 20.01 -18.91 5.12
C THR A 22 20.65 -18.54 3.78
N LYS A 23 20.01 -17.66 3.00
CA LYS A 23 20.48 -17.19 1.69
C LYS A 23 21.04 -15.77 1.71
N THR A 24 21.23 -15.18 2.90
CA THR A 24 21.64 -13.79 3.03
C THR A 24 23.16 -13.67 2.99
N SER A 25 23.67 -12.87 2.05
CA SER A 25 25.11 -12.55 1.98
C SER A 25 25.49 -11.40 2.91
N HIS A 26 24.64 -10.37 2.97
CA HIS A 26 24.88 -9.15 3.73
C HIS A 26 23.65 -8.69 4.48
N ILE A 27 23.85 -8.15 5.68
CA ILE A 27 22.77 -7.59 6.52
C ILE A 27 23.15 -6.15 6.88
N PHE A 28 22.30 -5.20 6.53
CA PHE A 28 22.41 -3.82 6.99
C PHE A 28 21.51 -3.63 8.22
N LEU A 29 22.10 -3.19 9.33
CA LEU A 29 21.39 -2.85 10.56
C LEU A 29 21.66 -1.39 10.94
N PRO A 30 20.66 -0.51 10.85
CA PRO A 30 20.71 0.78 11.53
C PRO A 30 20.80 0.56 13.04
N ILE A 31 21.81 1.10 13.70
CA ILE A 31 22.01 1.00 15.15
C ILE A 31 21.54 2.32 15.79
N ASN A 32 20.91 2.20 16.95
CA ASN A 32 20.44 3.32 17.75
C ASN A 32 20.73 3.04 19.23
N ASP A 33 21.01 4.09 19.97
CA ASP A 33 21.39 4.11 21.39
C ASP A 33 20.20 4.02 22.37
N CYS A 34 18.98 3.79 21.89
CA CYS A 34 17.82 3.61 22.75
C CYS A 34 17.97 2.35 23.63
N ARG A 35 17.93 2.57 24.95
CA ARG A 35 17.97 1.51 25.97
C ARG A 35 16.62 1.22 26.61
N ASN A 36 15.68 2.17 26.54
CA ASN A 36 14.40 2.08 27.23
C ASN A 36 13.31 1.54 26.31
N VAL A 37 12.85 0.31 26.57
CA VAL A 37 11.78 -0.34 25.80
C VAL A 37 10.41 0.33 25.93
N ASN A 38 10.21 1.13 26.98
CA ASN A 38 8.95 1.81 27.23
C ASN A 38 8.89 3.23 26.61
N GLU A 39 9.99 3.69 26.02
CA GLU A 39 10.08 5.01 25.42
C GLU A 39 9.97 4.91 23.89
N ALA A 40 8.81 5.31 23.38
CA ALA A 40 8.62 5.43 21.95
C ALA A 40 9.57 6.49 21.38
N GLU A 41 10.15 6.23 20.21
CA GLU A 41 11.09 7.13 19.54
C GLU A 41 12.33 7.51 20.38
N GLY A 42 12.66 6.70 21.39
CA GLY A 42 13.86 6.90 22.20
C GLY A 42 15.17 6.75 21.42
N GLY A 43 16.27 7.12 22.08
CA GLY A 43 17.61 7.19 21.48
C GLY A 43 17.88 8.54 20.82
N THR A 44 19.15 8.93 20.77
CA THR A 44 19.60 10.24 20.30
C THR A 44 20.42 10.17 19.02
N HIS A 45 20.97 9.00 18.71
CA HIS A 45 21.95 8.86 17.63
C HIS A 45 21.71 7.62 16.77
N TRP A 46 22.07 7.72 15.49
CA TRP A 46 21.95 6.63 14.53
C TRP A 46 23.30 6.36 13.87
N SER A 47 23.66 5.09 13.80
CA SER A 47 24.85 4.63 13.07
C SER A 47 24.50 3.39 12.23
N LEU A 48 25.45 2.87 11.47
CA LEU A 48 25.23 1.74 10.57
C LEU A 48 26.15 0.57 10.88
N LEU A 49 25.59 -0.62 11.00
CA LEU A 49 26.32 -1.88 11.02
C LEU A 49 26.04 -2.66 9.73
N LEU A 50 27.08 -2.95 8.95
CA LEU A 50 27.02 -3.84 7.78
C LEU A 50 27.71 -5.16 8.12
N VAL A 51 26.97 -6.26 8.05
CA VAL A 51 27.48 -7.59 8.34
C VAL A 51 27.61 -8.38 7.04
N SER A 52 28.83 -8.77 6.68
CA SER A 52 29.06 -9.83 5.69
C SER A 52 28.92 -11.18 6.38
N VAL A 53 27.84 -11.89 6.08
CA VAL A 53 27.54 -13.22 6.63
C VAL A 53 28.49 -14.26 6.07
N VAL A 54 28.92 -14.07 4.82
CA VAL A 54 29.85 -14.96 4.11
C VAL A 54 31.25 -14.86 4.72
N ASP A 55 31.75 -13.65 4.93
CA ASP A 55 33.10 -13.41 5.46
C ASP A 55 33.15 -13.49 7.00
N GLY A 56 32.00 -13.44 7.67
CA GLY A 56 31.92 -13.42 9.13
C GLY A 56 32.48 -12.12 9.73
N ILE A 57 32.23 -10.98 9.09
CA ILE A 57 32.74 -9.67 9.53
C ILE A 57 31.59 -8.67 9.63
N ALA A 58 31.59 -7.87 10.69
CA ALA A 58 30.67 -6.78 10.94
C ALA A 58 31.42 -5.44 10.94
N PHE A 59 31.08 -4.55 10.02
CA PHE A 59 31.67 -3.22 9.85
C PHE A 59 30.73 -2.17 10.42
N HIS A 60 31.21 -1.40 11.39
CA HIS A 60 30.46 -0.29 11.98
C HIS A 60 30.92 1.05 11.39
N TYR A 61 29.94 1.84 10.94
CA TYR A 61 30.12 3.18 10.39
C TYR A 61 29.35 4.16 11.25
N ASP A 62 30.05 5.15 11.79
CA ASP A 62 29.48 6.16 12.65
C ASP A 62 29.91 7.55 12.17
N SER A 63 28.94 8.43 12.00
CA SER A 63 29.18 9.83 11.60
C SER A 63 29.42 10.75 12.79
N LEU A 64 29.27 10.30 14.04
CA LEU A 64 29.50 11.09 15.25
C LEU A 64 30.27 10.30 16.33
N PRO A 65 31.58 10.05 16.16
CA PRO A 65 32.40 9.34 17.16
C PRO A 65 32.48 10.09 18.52
N PRO A 66 32.58 9.39 19.67
CA PRO A 66 32.73 7.94 19.82
C PRO A 66 31.45 7.13 19.56
N GLY A 67 30.30 7.79 19.42
CA GLY A 67 29.08 7.24 18.83
C GLY A 67 28.56 5.93 19.42
N ASN A 68 27.91 5.13 18.59
CA ASN A 68 27.24 3.87 18.95
C ASN A 68 28.17 2.65 18.92
N GLY A 69 29.46 2.82 19.24
CA GLY A 69 30.45 1.74 19.13
C GLY A 69 30.12 0.51 19.98
N GLU A 70 29.67 0.72 21.21
CA GLU A 70 29.31 -0.37 22.13
C GLU A 70 28.00 -1.05 21.68
N GLU A 71 26.98 -0.26 21.31
CA GLU A 71 25.72 -0.77 20.81
C GLU A 71 25.91 -1.60 19.54
N ALA A 72 26.80 -1.17 18.64
CA ALA A 72 27.14 -1.91 17.44
C ALA A 72 27.90 -3.22 17.73
N LEU A 73 28.80 -3.21 18.73
CA LEU A 73 29.48 -4.42 19.19
C LEU A 73 28.48 -5.41 19.80
N GLN A 74 27.59 -4.95 20.68
CA GLN A 74 26.56 -5.81 21.28
C GLN A 74 25.61 -6.38 20.22
N ALA A 75 25.19 -5.56 19.25
CA ALA A 75 24.39 -6.04 18.13
C ALA A 75 25.13 -7.12 17.32
N THR A 76 26.43 -6.96 17.11
CA THR A 76 27.28 -7.96 16.43
C THR A 76 27.33 -9.27 17.21
N LEU A 77 27.52 -9.24 18.53
CA LEU A 77 27.54 -10.44 19.37
C LEU A 77 26.19 -11.17 19.37
N LYS A 78 25.09 -10.42 19.49
CA LYS A 78 23.73 -10.98 19.45
C LYS A 78 23.43 -11.60 18.08
N LEU A 79 23.81 -10.92 17.00
CA LEU A 79 23.63 -11.45 15.65
C LEU A 79 24.51 -12.67 15.40
N SER A 80 25.73 -12.69 15.92
CA SER A 80 26.64 -13.85 15.87
C SER A 80 25.98 -15.09 16.50
N SER A 81 25.35 -14.93 17.66
CA SER A 81 24.58 -16.00 18.31
C SER A 81 23.33 -16.40 17.51
N LEU A 82 22.60 -15.44 16.93
CA LEU A 82 21.41 -15.71 16.11
C LEU A 82 21.78 -16.51 14.84
N LEU A 83 22.86 -16.12 14.17
CA LEU A 83 23.32 -16.77 12.94
C LEU A 83 24.10 -18.06 13.20
N ASN A 84 24.43 -18.37 14.46
CA ASN A 84 25.34 -19.46 14.84
C ASN A 84 26.65 -19.40 14.05
N LYS A 85 27.21 -18.19 13.91
CA LYS A 85 28.43 -17.89 13.14
C LYS A 85 29.26 -16.89 13.91
N ARG A 86 30.57 -17.11 14.01
CA ARG A 86 31.49 -16.14 14.61
C ARG A 86 31.56 -14.89 13.71
N LEU A 87 31.25 -13.73 14.27
CA LEU A 87 31.40 -12.45 13.59
C LEU A 87 32.55 -11.66 14.21
N ARG A 88 33.49 -11.19 13.39
CA ARG A 88 34.53 -10.24 13.80
C ARG A 88 34.00 -8.82 13.66
N PHE A 89 34.02 -8.05 14.75
CA PHE A 89 33.65 -6.64 14.74
C PHE A 89 34.83 -5.76 14.28
N ILE A 90 34.55 -4.79 13.42
CA ILE A 90 35.48 -3.77 12.96
C ILE A 90 34.78 -2.41 13.04
N ASN A 91 35.29 -1.52 13.89
CA ASN A 91 34.87 -0.13 13.93
C ASN A 91 35.66 0.67 12.90
N LEU A 92 34.99 1.26 11.89
CA LEU A 92 35.66 2.02 10.84
C LEU A 92 35.81 3.48 11.22
N GLU A 93 37.04 3.85 11.59
CA GLU A 93 37.43 5.20 12.02
C GLU A 93 37.48 6.22 10.87
N ASP A 94 37.53 5.74 9.62
CA ASP A 94 37.59 6.58 8.42
C ASP A 94 36.21 6.88 7.81
N SER A 95 35.14 6.62 8.56
CA SER A 95 33.77 6.94 8.17
C SER A 95 33.58 8.46 8.04
N PRO A 96 32.82 8.95 7.05
CA PRO A 96 32.48 10.37 6.94
C PRO A 96 31.79 10.89 8.20
N VAL A 97 32.32 11.97 8.77
CA VAL A 97 31.83 12.61 10.00
C VAL A 97 30.83 13.72 9.67
N GLN A 98 29.78 13.84 10.46
CA GLN A 98 28.79 14.91 10.34
C GLN A 98 29.22 16.16 11.11
N GLU A 99 28.80 17.33 10.65
CA GLU A 99 29.14 18.62 11.31
C GLU A 99 28.10 19.07 12.35
N ASN A 100 26.88 18.53 12.30
CA ASN A 100 25.77 18.92 13.19
C ASN A 100 25.29 17.73 14.05
N SER A 101 24.28 17.91 14.88
CA SER A 101 23.77 16.86 15.79
C SER A 101 22.57 16.07 15.25
N SER A 102 22.10 16.31 14.02
CA SER A 102 20.80 15.77 13.55
C SER A 102 20.85 15.04 12.21
N ASP A 103 22.00 15.02 11.54
CA ASP A 103 22.16 14.38 10.23
C ASP A 103 22.52 12.89 10.30
N CYS A 104 22.77 12.31 11.47
CA CYS A 104 23.21 10.92 11.64
C CYS A 104 22.35 9.90 10.87
N GLY A 105 21.01 10.01 10.94
CA GLY A 105 20.11 9.15 10.17
C GLY A 105 20.20 9.35 8.64
N ILE A 106 20.57 10.54 8.19
CA ILE A 106 20.84 10.82 6.76
C ILE A 106 22.16 10.16 6.36
N PHE A 107 23.19 10.25 7.18
CA PHE A 107 24.48 9.57 6.95
C PHE A 107 24.28 8.05 6.85
N VAL A 108 23.50 7.44 7.74
CA VAL A 108 23.13 6.01 7.65
C VAL A 108 22.55 5.67 6.27
N CYS A 109 21.54 6.41 5.80
CA CYS A 109 20.94 6.19 4.49
C CYS A 109 21.95 6.33 3.33
N LEU A 110 22.81 7.35 3.39
CA LEU A 110 23.79 7.64 2.35
C LEU A 110 24.93 6.61 2.33
N HIS A 111 25.41 6.17 3.50
CA HIS A 111 26.38 5.08 3.64
C HIS A 111 25.82 3.78 3.09
N MET A 112 24.58 3.40 3.46
CA MET A 112 23.92 2.21 2.93
C MET A 112 23.85 2.24 1.40
N ARG A 113 23.42 3.36 0.82
CA ARG A 113 23.34 3.52 -0.64
C ARG A 113 24.71 3.38 -1.31
N GLN A 114 25.74 4.01 -0.75
CA GLN A 114 27.08 3.95 -1.31
C GLN A 114 27.66 2.53 -1.26
N LEU A 115 27.58 1.88 -0.10
CA LEU A 115 28.05 0.51 0.09
C LEU A 115 27.31 -0.45 -0.85
N LEU A 116 25.98 -0.35 -0.93
CA LEU A 116 25.20 -1.23 -1.79
C LEU A 116 25.52 -1.01 -3.28
N LEU A 117 25.38 0.22 -3.77
CA LEU A 117 25.43 0.51 -5.21
C LEU A 117 26.84 0.58 -5.78
N LYS A 118 27.85 0.92 -4.97
CA LYS A 118 29.23 1.16 -5.44
C LYS A 118 30.25 0.15 -4.94
N ARG A 119 29.84 -0.75 -4.03
CA ARG A 119 30.69 -1.83 -3.52
C ARG A 119 30.02 -3.17 -3.80
N LEU A 120 28.95 -3.49 -3.09
CA LEU A 120 28.39 -4.84 -3.07
C LEU A 120 27.81 -5.28 -4.40
N LEU A 121 27.08 -4.41 -5.11
CA LEU A 121 26.45 -4.77 -6.39
C LEU A 121 27.38 -4.63 -7.60
N MET A 122 28.51 -3.93 -7.46
CA MET A 122 29.48 -3.76 -8.55
C MET A 122 30.56 -4.84 -8.55
N ALA A 123 30.72 -5.55 -7.45
CA ALA A 123 31.80 -6.50 -7.28
C ALA A 123 31.52 -7.84 -7.94
N ASN A 124 32.55 -8.39 -8.56
CA ASN A 124 32.54 -9.77 -9.01
C ASN A 124 32.83 -10.71 -7.83
N SER A 125 32.37 -11.96 -7.91
CA SER A 125 32.45 -12.95 -6.82
C SER A 125 33.86 -13.25 -6.30
N SER A 126 34.90 -12.91 -7.07
CA SER A 126 36.31 -13.13 -6.71
C SER A 126 37.07 -11.87 -6.25
N GLU A 127 36.44 -10.69 -6.33
CA GLU A 127 37.14 -9.43 -6.08
C GLU A 127 37.05 -9.03 -4.60
N LYS A 128 38.19 -8.68 -4.01
CA LYS A 128 38.23 -8.10 -2.66
C LYS A 128 37.81 -6.63 -2.74
N ILE A 129 36.74 -6.29 -2.03
CA ILE A 129 36.20 -4.95 -2.01
C ILE A 129 36.64 -4.25 -0.72
N SER A 130 37.14 -3.02 -0.84
CA SER A 130 37.32 -2.19 0.34
C SER A 130 35.97 -1.73 0.90
N MET A 131 35.78 -1.97 2.19
CA MET A 131 34.61 -1.50 2.94
C MET A 131 34.82 -0.10 3.54
N SER A 132 36.00 0.49 3.38
CA SER A 132 36.26 1.88 3.79
C SER A 132 35.35 2.88 3.05
N LEU A 133 34.87 3.88 3.79
CA LEU A 133 34.22 5.07 3.26
C LEU A 133 35.13 6.32 3.36
N GLY A 134 36.42 6.12 3.65
CA GLY A 134 37.42 7.18 3.67
C GLY A 134 37.41 7.99 2.37
N GLY A 135 37.40 9.32 2.51
CA GLY A 135 37.35 10.24 1.36
C GLY A 135 35.98 10.37 0.67
N MET A 136 34.95 9.66 1.13
CA MET A 136 33.58 9.87 0.66
C MET A 136 33.09 11.26 1.12
N LYS A 137 32.68 12.10 0.17
CA LYS A 137 32.02 13.36 0.47
C LYS A 137 30.52 13.14 0.64
N VAL A 138 29.99 13.55 1.79
CA VAL A 138 28.57 13.44 2.11
C VAL A 138 27.92 14.81 2.03
N ASN A 139 26.81 14.92 1.28
CA ASN A 139 25.97 16.12 1.26
C ASN A 139 24.61 15.79 1.89
N ALA A 140 24.50 15.99 3.20
CA ALA A 140 23.31 15.65 3.96
C ALA A 140 22.08 16.47 3.54
N ASN A 141 22.24 17.76 3.20
CA ASN A 141 21.13 18.59 2.72
C ASN A 141 20.51 18.05 1.43
N SER A 142 21.35 17.63 0.47
CA SER A 142 20.89 16.96 -0.74
C SER A 142 20.19 15.64 -0.42
N GLY A 143 20.77 14.85 0.50
CA GLY A 143 20.17 13.61 1.00
C GLY A 143 18.77 13.81 1.61
N ARG A 144 18.59 14.81 2.47
CA ARG A 144 17.28 15.19 3.04
C ARG A 144 16.27 15.52 1.94
N LYS A 145 16.64 16.38 1.00
CA LYS A 145 15.79 16.76 -0.14
C LYS A 145 15.40 15.55 -0.98
N GLU A 146 16.33 14.64 -1.21
CA GLU A 146 16.08 13.41 -1.97
C GLU A 146 15.10 12.47 -1.26
N ILE A 147 15.30 12.22 0.04
CA ILE A 147 14.42 11.37 0.84
C ILE A 147 13.00 11.93 0.85
N VAL A 148 12.82 13.24 1.08
CA VAL A 148 11.49 13.89 1.02
C VAL A 148 10.85 13.70 -0.36
N ARG A 149 11.59 13.90 -1.44
CA ARG A 149 11.07 13.68 -2.81
C ARG A 149 10.65 12.22 -3.04
N ILE A 150 11.37 11.25 -2.50
CA ILE A 150 11.04 9.82 -2.61
C ILE A 150 9.76 9.52 -1.83
N ILE A 151 9.65 9.99 -0.59
CA ILE A 151 8.45 9.83 0.25
C ILE A 151 7.22 10.41 -0.46
N GLU A 152 7.32 11.65 -0.94
CA GLU A 152 6.24 12.33 -1.67
C GLU A 152 5.83 11.58 -2.94
N ARG A 153 6.79 11.02 -3.68
CA ARG A 153 6.51 10.19 -4.85
C ARG A 153 5.70 8.94 -4.48
N PHE A 154 6.07 8.26 -3.40
CA PHE A 154 5.33 7.08 -2.93
C PHE A 154 3.95 7.44 -2.39
N ARG A 155 3.81 8.55 -1.64
CA ARG A 155 2.53 9.07 -1.17
C ARG A 155 1.56 9.30 -2.34
N LYS A 156 1.98 10.06 -3.36
CA LYS A 156 1.18 10.32 -4.57
C LYS A 156 0.82 9.03 -5.32
N LYS A 157 1.73 8.06 -5.40
CA LYS A 157 1.45 6.73 -6.01
C LYS A 157 0.40 5.95 -5.20
N GLY A 158 0.46 6.01 -3.87
CA GLY A 158 -0.54 5.41 -2.98
C GLY A 158 -1.92 6.02 -3.14
N GLU A 159 -2.01 7.34 -3.23
CA GLU A 159 -3.26 8.08 -3.47
C GLU A 159 -3.91 7.70 -4.80
N ARG A 160 -3.13 7.59 -5.87
CA ARG A 160 -3.59 7.11 -7.18
C ARG A 160 -4.13 5.68 -7.14
N ARG A 161 -3.52 4.79 -6.34
CA ARG A 161 -3.99 3.40 -6.20
C ARG A 161 -5.28 3.31 -5.39
N ARG A 162 -5.43 4.12 -4.34
CA ARG A 162 -6.69 4.18 -3.56
C ARG A 162 -7.85 4.75 -4.36
N SER A 163 -7.59 5.76 -5.20
CA SER A 163 -8.60 6.34 -6.09
C SER A 163 -8.99 5.41 -7.26
N TYR A 164 -8.20 4.36 -7.54
CA TYR A 164 -8.56 3.31 -8.51
C TYR A 164 -9.28 2.12 -7.87
N VAL A 165 -9.50 2.09 -6.55
CA VAL A 165 -10.50 1.18 -5.98
C VAL A 165 -11.85 1.73 -6.43
N PRO A 166 -12.55 1.11 -7.38
CA PRO A 166 -13.81 1.65 -7.83
C PRO A 166 -14.75 1.59 -6.62
N THR A 167 -15.53 2.63 -6.42
CA THR A 167 -16.70 2.71 -5.54
C THR A 167 -17.76 1.61 -5.82
N PHE A 168 -17.44 0.59 -6.61
CA PHE A 168 -18.23 -0.60 -6.86
C PHE A 168 -18.30 -1.58 -5.68
N ILE A 169 -17.47 -1.44 -4.65
CA ILE A 169 -17.58 -2.27 -3.44
C ILE A 169 -18.61 -1.68 -2.44
N PHE A 170 -19.04 -0.44 -2.64
CA PHE A 170 -20.06 0.24 -1.82
C PHE A 170 -21.27 0.74 -2.61
N THR A 171 -21.56 0.19 -3.80
CA THR A 171 -22.96 0.19 -4.24
C THR A 171 -23.65 -0.87 -3.41
N PRO A 172 -24.53 -0.51 -2.47
CA PRO A 172 -25.19 -1.50 -1.63
C PRO A 172 -25.95 -2.47 -2.54
N PRO A 173 -26.08 -3.76 -2.20
CA PRO A 173 -26.74 -4.77 -3.06
C PRO A 173 -28.16 -4.37 -3.48
N VAL A 174 -28.73 -3.43 -2.73
CA VAL A 174 -29.96 -2.70 -3.05
C VAL A 174 -29.91 -2.07 -4.45
N CYS A 175 -28.82 -1.43 -4.87
CA CYS A 175 -28.75 -0.70 -6.14
C CYS A 175 -28.73 -1.63 -7.37
N VAL A 176 -28.09 -2.79 -7.28
CA VAL A 176 -28.03 -3.77 -8.37
C VAL A 176 -29.37 -4.51 -8.48
N CYS A 177 -29.94 -4.96 -7.36
CA CYS A 177 -31.29 -5.55 -7.35
C CYS A 177 -32.35 -4.55 -7.82
N SER A 178 -32.28 -3.30 -7.38
CA SER A 178 -33.17 -2.23 -7.81
C SER A 178 -33.05 -1.94 -9.31
N LEU A 179 -31.84 -1.88 -9.87
CA LEU A 179 -31.66 -1.65 -11.30
C LEU A 179 -32.13 -2.87 -12.12
N LEU A 180 -31.87 -4.09 -11.65
CA LEU A 180 -32.36 -5.32 -12.29
C LEU A 180 -33.90 -5.42 -12.23
N LEU A 181 -34.51 -5.04 -11.10
CA LEU A 181 -35.96 -4.98 -10.92
C LEU A 181 -36.59 -3.90 -11.80
N LEU A 182 -35.93 -2.76 -11.95
CA LEU A 182 -36.41 -1.67 -12.81
C LEU A 182 -36.30 -2.07 -14.29
N VAL A 183 -35.18 -2.68 -14.71
CA VAL A 183 -35.00 -3.19 -16.08
C VAL A 183 -35.98 -4.33 -16.38
N THR A 184 -36.20 -5.26 -15.45
CA THR A 184 -37.19 -6.34 -15.65
C THR A 184 -38.61 -5.80 -15.68
N ALA A 185 -38.99 -4.92 -14.76
CA ALA A 185 -40.32 -4.31 -14.71
C ALA A 185 -40.60 -3.39 -15.90
N LEU A 186 -39.57 -2.79 -16.52
CA LEU A 186 -39.73 -1.92 -17.69
C LEU A 186 -39.60 -2.67 -19.00
N ALA A 187 -38.67 -3.61 -19.14
CA ALA A 187 -38.36 -4.25 -20.42
C ALA A 187 -39.26 -5.46 -20.71
N LEU A 188 -39.53 -6.33 -19.72
CA LEU A 188 -40.35 -7.54 -19.93
C LEU A 188 -41.77 -7.25 -20.45
N PRO A 189 -42.48 -6.20 -19.98
CA PRO A 189 -43.83 -5.92 -20.46
C PRO A 189 -43.85 -5.50 -21.94
N VAL A 190 -42.84 -4.76 -22.40
CA VAL A 190 -42.75 -4.24 -23.78
C VAL A 190 -42.03 -5.19 -24.73
N LEU A 191 -41.28 -6.16 -24.21
CA LEU A 191 -40.53 -7.14 -25.00
C LEU A 191 -41.40 -7.86 -26.07
N PRO A 192 -42.66 -8.27 -25.78
CA PRO A 192 -43.53 -8.88 -26.78
C PRO A 192 -43.95 -7.93 -27.90
N LEU A 193 -43.99 -6.61 -27.65
CA LEU A 193 -44.31 -5.60 -28.69
C LEU A 193 -43.20 -5.49 -29.73
N PHE A 194 -41.94 -5.75 -29.35
CA PHE A 194 -40.80 -5.70 -30.26
C PHE A 194 -40.50 -7.05 -30.91
N LEU A 195 -40.57 -8.16 -30.16
CA LEU A 195 -40.23 -9.48 -30.67
C LEU A 195 -41.38 -10.17 -31.41
N PHE A 196 -42.64 -9.90 -31.02
CA PHE A 196 -43.82 -10.58 -31.55
C PHE A 196 -45.00 -9.61 -31.79
N PRO A 197 -44.85 -8.62 -32.71
CA PRO A 197 -45.76 -7.49 -32.86
C PRO A 197 -47.18 -7.81 -33.35
N ASN A 198 -47.43 -9.03 -33.84
CA ASN A 198 -48.74 -9.48 -34.35
C ASN A 198 -49.38 -10.59 -33.49
N SER A 199 -48.93 -10.76 -32.24
CA SER A 199 -49.46 -11.77 -31.31
C SER A 199 -50.60 -11.23 -30.44
N ASP A 200 -51.49 -12.10 -29.96
CA ASP A 200 -52.55 -11.72 -29.00
C ASP A 200 -51.98 -11.09 -27.71
N LEU A 201 -50.78 -11.50 -27.31
CA LEU A 201 -50.04 -10.91 -26.19
C LEU A 201 -49.69 -9.43 -26.47
N SER A 202 -49.26 -9.11 -27.69
CA SER A 202 -48.98 -7.74 -28.13
C SER A 202 -50.24 -6.89 -28.28
N ALA A 203 -51.38 -7.50 -28.62
CA ALA A 203 -52.68 -6.83 -28.67
C ALA A 203 -53.16 -6.46 -27.26
N ARG A 204 -53.02 -7.39 -26.30
CA ARG A 204 -53.35 -7.17 -24.89
C ARG A 204 -52.45 -6.13 -24.22
N ALA A 205 -51.17 -6.09 -24.57
CA ALA A 205 -50.22 -5.07 -24.10
C ALA A 205 -50.48 -3.66 -24.65
N ARG A 206 -51.23 -3.53 -25.76
CA ARG A 206 -51.68 -2.25 -26.35
C ARG A 206 -53.03 -1.76 -25.81
N THR A 207 -53.54 -2.36 -24.73
CA THR A 207 -54.75 -1.89 -24.05
C THR A 207 -54.40 -0.89 -22.94
N ARG A 208 -55.23 0.14 -22.78
CA ARG A 208 -55.01 1.21 -21.80
C ARG A 208 -55.00 0.68 -20.36
N ALA A 209 -55.84 -0.31 -20.07
CA ALA A 209 -55.92 -0.98 -18.77
C ALA A 209 -54.63 -1.73 -18.39
N TRP A 210 -53.93 -2.31 -19.36
CA TRP A 210 -52.65 -2.97 -19.11
C TRP A 210 -51.55 -1.94 -18.82
N ALA A 211 -51.55 -0.80 -19.52
CA ALA A 211 -50.63 0.31 -19.29
C ALA A 211 -50.76 0.87 -17.87
N ASP A 212 -52.00 1.12 -17.43
CA ASP A 212 -52.29 1.62 -16.10
C ASP A 212 -51.84 0.64 -15.00
N GLY A 213 -52.00 -0.67 -15.24
CA GLY A 213 -51.51 -1.72 -14.35
C GLY A 213 -49.97 -1.80 -14.26
N VAL A 214 -49.27 -1.60 -15.37
CA VAL A 214 -47.80 -1.54 -15.41
C VAL A 214 -47.30 -0.28 -14.70
N LEU A 215 -47.91 0.88 -14.95
CA LEU A 215 -47.58 2.14 -14.29
C LEU A 215 -47.81 2.09 -12.78
N ALA A 216 -48.91 1.48 -12.32
CA ALA A 216 -49.17 1.29 -10.89
C ALA A 216 -48.09 0.43 -10.21
N ARG A 217 -47.69 -0.69 -10.85
CA ARG A 217 -46.61 -1.56 -10.36
C ARG A 217 -45.25 -0.85 -10.31
N LEU A 218 -44.92 -0.07 -11.33
CA LEU A 218 -43.69 0.71 -11.37
C LEU A 218 -43.66 1.80 -10.29
N SER A 219 -44.78 2.49 -10.07
CA SER A 219 -44.93 3.49 -9.01
C SER A 219 -44.70 2.89 -7.61
N SER A 220 -45.25 1.69 -7.35
CA SER A 220 -45.01 0.96 -6.10
C SER A 220 -43.54 0.56 -5.92
N ILE A 221 -42.87 0.08 -6.98
CA ILE A 221 -41.44 -0.28 -6.93
C ILE A 221 -40.57 0.95 -6.67
N VAL A 222 -40.86 2.05 -7.37
CA VAL A 222 -40.15 3.33 -7.20
C VAL A 222 -40.31 3.85 -5.78
N THR A 223 -41.49 3.73 -5.16
CA THR A 223 -41.73 4.17 -3.77
C THR A 223 -40.94 3.35 -2.73
N VAL A 224 -40.69 2.06 -3.01
CA VAL A 224 -39.90 1.16 -2.13
C VAL A 224 -38.40 1.41 -2.28
N MET A 225 -37.96 1.96 -3.41
CA MET A 225 -36.57 2.33 -3.64
C MET A 225 -36.30 3.68 -2.96
N SER A 226 -35.45 3.70 -1.92
CA SER A 226 -35.03 4.93 -1.22
C SER A 226 -34.11 5.81 -2.09
N LEU A 227 -34.62 6.24 -3.24
CA LEU A 227 -33.90 7.06 -4.22
C LEU A 227 -33.93 8.55 -3.81
N PRO A 228 -32.94 9.35 -4.23
CA PRO A 228 -33.00 10.80 -4.10
C PRO A 228 -34.24 11.38 -4.80
N ILE A 229 -34.87 12.41 -4.21
CA ILE A 229 -36.14 13.01 -4.69
C ILE A 229 -36.08 13.43 -6.17
N ASP A 230 -34.92 13.90 -6.65
CA ASP A 230 -34.71 14.30 -8.05
C ASP A 230 -34.81 13.11 -9.03
N ALA A 231 -34.35 11.93 -8.62
CA ALA A 231 -34.42 10.72 -9.45
C ALA A 231 -35.86 10.20 -9.58
N HIS A 232 -36.68 10.35 -8.54
CA HIS A 232 -38.11 10.02 -8.59
C HIS A 232 -38.85 10.85 -9.65
N HIS A 233 -38.53 12.14 -9.74
CA HIS A 233 -39.17 13.03 -10.71
C HIS A 233 -38.78 12.69 -12.15
N GLN A 234 -37.48 12.46 -12.41
CA GLN A 234 -36.99 12.10 -13.74
C GLN A 234 -37.53 10.74 -14.24
N ILE A 235 -37.62 9.73 -13.37
CA ILE A 235 -38.20 8.43 -13.74
C ILE A 235 -39.69 8.58 -14.07
N LYS A 236 -40.44 9.34 -13.26
CA LYS A 236 -41.88 9.57 -13.50
C LYS A 236 -42.12 10.27 -14.85
N GLU A 237 -41.33 11.29 -15.17
CA GLU A 237 -41.40 12.00 -16.46
C GLU A 237 -41.04 11.08 -17.64
N PHE A 238 -40.02 10.23 -17.50
CA PHE A 238 -39.66 9.25 -18.53
C PHE A 238 -40.80 8.26 -18.80
N LEU A 239 -41.43 7.72 -17.76
CA LEU A 239 -42.54 6.78 -17.92
C LEU A 239 -43.78 7.42 -18.55
N LEU A 240 -44.11 8.65 -18.17
CA LEU A 240 -45.22 9.39 -18.77
C LEU A 240 -44.98 9.65 -20.27
N ARG A 241 -43.75 10.03 -20.65
CA ARG A 241 -43.38 10.21 -22.06
C ARG A 241 -43.36 8.88 -22.83
N PHE A 242 -42.87 7.81 -22.21
CA PHE A 242 -42.81 6.50 -22.84
C PHE A 242 -44.21 5.95 -23.11
N VAL A 243 -45.10 5.98 -22.10
CA VAL A 243 -46.51 5.56 -22.24
C VAL A 243 -47.28 6.46 -23.19
N GLY A 244 -47.00 7.77 -23.19
CA GLY A 244 -47.62 8.73 -24.11
C GLY A 244 -47.28 8.50 -25.59
N ASN A 245 -46.13 7.90 -25.89
CA ASN A 245 -45.67 7.61 -27.26
C ASN A 245 -46.15 6.25 -27.81
N ILE A 246 -46.87 5.44 -27.02
CA ILE A 246 -47.42 4.16 -27.47
C ILE A 246 -48.76 4.41 -28.19
N ASN A 247 -48.92 3.85 -29.40
CA ASN A 247 -50.17 3.91 -30.16
C ASN A 247 -51.21 2.95 -29.55
N TRP A 248 -52.09 3.48 -28.70
CA TRP A 248 -53.14 2.74 -28.01
C TRP A 248 -54.29 2.37 -28.94
N GLN A 249 -54.79 1.13 -28.84
CA GLN A 249 -56.04 0.76 -29.49
C GLN A 249 -57.24 1.11 -28.60
N PRO A 250 -58.39 1.55 -29.17
CA PRO A 250 -59.58 1.82 -28.39
C PRO A 250 -60.04 0.53 -27.68
N ASN A 251 -60.38 0.63 -26.39
CA ASN A 251 -60.90 -0.50 -25.64
C ASN A 251 -62.18 -1.01 -26.33
N ALA A 252 -62.24 -2.30 -26.62
CA ALA A 252 -63.48 -2.95 -27.02
C ALA A 252 -64.48 -2.86 -25.84
N SER A 253 -65.64 -2.25 -26.10
CA SER A 253 -66.80 -2.23 -25.20
C SER A 253 -67.41 -3.61 -25.04
#